data_AF-A0A2J7ZV42-F1
#
_entry.id   AF-A0A2J7ZV42-F1
#
_cell.length_a   1.000
_cell.length_b   1.000
_cell.length_c   1.000
_cell.angle_alpha   90.00
_cell.angle_beta   90.00
_cell.angle_gamma   90.00
#
_symmetry.space_group_name_H-M   'P 1'
#
loop_
_entity.id
_entity.type
_entity.pdbx_description
1 polymer ?
#
loop_
_entity_poly.entity_id
_entity_poly.type
_entity_poly.pdbx_seq_one_letter_code
_entity_poly.pdbx_strand_id
1 'polypeptide(L)'
;MAGERRTQGGGNCANALTAAARLGLAPTLVTKEAVVDTTGAGDSFIGSCLYGLCTGLPLHATLRLAAVVAACKCTELGARQGLPERAQLAAELLG
;
A
#
# COMPACT_ATOMS: atom_id res chain seq x y z
N MET A 1 4.17 -16.16 -25.82
CA MET A 1 4.98 -14.91 -25.80
C MET A 1 4.96 -14.38 -24.38
N ALA A 2 5.95 -14.75 -23.56
CA ALA A 2 6.04 -14.28 -22.18
C ALA A 2 6.53 -12.83 -22.20
N GLY A 3 5.66 -11.88 -21.83
CA GLY A 3 6.01 -10.47 -21.72
C GLY A 3 7.10 -10.26 -20.67
N GLU A 4 8.10 -9.48 -21.02
CA GLU A 4 9.23 -9.09 -20.18
C GLU A 4 8.72 -8.48 -18.86
N ARG A 5 8.99 -9.15 -17.72
CA ARG A 5 8.58 -8.63 -16.40
C ARG A 5 9.45 -7.44 -16.02
N ARG A 6 8.98 -6.24 -16.31
CA ARG A 6 9.62 -4.98 -15.95
C ARG A 6 9.29 -4.64 -14.50
N THR A 7 10.19 -4.92 -13.56
CA THR A 7 10.04 -4.47 -12.17
C THR A 7 10.32 -2.97 -12.08
N GLN A 8 9.29 -2.16 -11.83
CA GLN A 8 9.46 -0.73 -11.55
C GLN A 8 8.93 -0.39 -10.15
N GLY A 9 9.75 0.32 -9.38
CA GLY A 9 9.48 0.88 -8.04
C GLY A 9 9.51 -0.12 -6.87
N GLY A 10 8.81 0.18 -5.77
CA GLY A 10 8.86 -0.59 -4.52
C GLY A 10 9.86 -0.11 -3.45
N GLY A 11 10.74 0.85 -3.78
CA GLY A 11 11.74 1.40 -2.84
C GLY A 11 11.12 1.95 -1.54
N ASN A 12 9.96 2.61 -1.64
CA ASN A 12 9.26 3.12 -0.45
C ASN A 12 8.68 1.99 0.43
N CYS A 13 8.17 0.91 -0.16
CA CYS A 13 7.76 -0.27 0.59
C CYS A 13 8.95 -0.92 1.31
N ALA A 14 10.09 -1.08 0.61
CA ALA A 14 11.31 -1.60 1.22
C ALA A 14 11.79 -0.72 2.39
N ASN A 15 11.72 0.61 2.25
CA ASN A 15 12.05 1.55 3.32
C ASN A 15 11.08 1.45 4.49
N ALA A 16 9.77 1.34 4.24
CA ALA A 16 8.76 1.20 5.29
C ALA A 16 8.93 -0.12 6.08
N LEU A 17 9.21 -1.23 5.38
CA LEU A 17 9.50 -2.52 6.01
C LEU A 17 10.79 -2.46 6.83
N THR A 18 11.82 -1.81 6.30
CA THR A 18 13.08 -1.60 7.01
C THR A 18 12.88 -0.77 8.27
N ALA A 19 12.07 0.29 8.20
CA ALA A 19 11.72 1.12 9.34
C ALA A 19 10.91 0.33 10.39
N ALA A 20 9.91 -0.43 9.96
CA ALA A 20 9.11 -1.27 10.85
C ALA A 20 9.96 -2.35 11.54
N ALA A 21 10.85 -3.02 10.81
CA ALA A 21 11.79 -3.99 11.36
C ALA A 21 12.73 -3.35 12.40
N ARG A 22 13.21 -2.13 12.15
CA ARG A 22 14.03 -1.36 13.12
C ARG A 22 13.29 -1.02 14.41
N LEU A 23 11.97 -1.02 14.41
CA LEU A 23 11.13 -0.82 15.60
C LEU A 23 10.80 -2.13 16.33
N GLY A 24 11.40 -3.25 15.93
CA GLY A 24 11.14 -4.57 16.52
C GLY A 24 9.84 -5.23 16.06
N LEU A 25 9.22 -4.71 15.00
CA LEU A 25 8.07 -5.37 14.37
C LEU A 25 8.58 -6.49 13.44
N ALA A 26 7.73 -7.48 13.17
CA ALA A 26 7.98 -8.53 12.19
C ALA A 26 7.14 -8.30 10.92
N PRO A 27 7.48 -7.30 10.08
CA PRO A 27 6.69 -6.99 8.91
C PRO A 27 6.88 -8.06 7.82
N THR A 28 5.78 -8.50 7.21
CA THR A 28 5.81 -9.47 6.10
C THR A 28 5.47 -8.75 4.80
N LEU A 29 6.25 -9.01 3.75
CA LEU A 29 5.98 -8.53 2.40
C LEU A 29 4.97 -9.47 1.74
N VAL A 30 3.77 -8.97 1.46
CA VAL A 30 2.80 -9.70 0.65
C VAL A 30 2.83 -9.09 -0.74
N THR A 31 3.35 -9.82 -1.72
CA THR A 31 3.27 -9.43 -3.13
C THR A 31 2.12 -10.18 -3.78
N LYS A 32 1.31 -9.47 -4.57
CA LYS A 32 0.30 -10.08 -5.43
C LYS A 32 0.93 -10.39 -6.79
N GLU A 33 0.55 -11.48 -7.46
CA GLU A 33 1.06 -11.81 -8.80
C GLU A 33 0.70 -10.78 -9.89
N ALA A 34 -0.15 -9.78 -9.58
CA ALA A 34 -0.73 -8.83 -10.53
C ALA A 34 -0.27 -7.36 -10.34
N VAL A 35 0.97 -7.11 -9.94
CA VAL A 35 1.53 -5.75 -9.89
C VAL A 35 1.82 -5.25 -11.32
N VAL A 36 1.16 -4.16 -11.73
CA VAL A 36 1.26 -3.55 -13.06
C VAL A 36 2.18 -2.33 -13.05
N ASP A 37 2.01 -1.42 -12.08
CA ASP A 37 2.79 -0.19 -11.96
C ASP A 37 2.76 0.31 -10.52
N THR A 38 3.91 0.66 -9.94
CA THR A 38 4.00 1.11 -8.55
C THR A 38 4.07 2.64 -8.41
N THR A 39 4.02 3.40 -9.51
CA THR A 39 4.01 4.87 -9.51
C THR A 39 2.88 5.39 -8.62
N GLY A 40 3.16 6.24 -7.63
CA GLY A 40 2.15 6.78 -6.70
C GLY A 40 1.75 5.86 -5.53
N ALA A 41 2.33 4.66 -5.40
CA ALA A 41 2.03 3.77 -4.28
C ALA A 41 2.47 4.36 -2.93
N GLY A 42 3.57 5.11 -2.90
CA GLY A 42 4.03 5.83 -1.70
C GLY A 42 3.08 6.94 -1.27
N ASP A 43 2.63 7.77 -2.22
CA ASP A 43 1.66 8.84 -1.95
C ASP A 43 0.33 8.25 -1.46
N SER A 44 -0.09 7.13 -2.06
CA SER A 44 -1.29 6.39 -1.66
C SER A 44 -1.17 5.85 -0.23
N PHE A 45 -0.01 5.32 0.15
CA PHE A 45 0.28 4.85 1.50
C PHE A 45 0.22 6.02 2.50
N ILE A 46 0.94 7.12 2.22
CA ILE A 46 1.01 8.29 3.11
C ILE A 46 -0.38 8.94 3.25
N GLY A 47 -1.09 9.13 2.15
CA GLY A 47 -2.45 9.68 2.16
C GLY A 47 -3.42 8.83 2.97
N SER A 48 -3.30 7.51 2.88
CA SER A 48 -4.10 6.57 3.70
C SER A 48 -3.70 6.58 5.17
N CYS A 49 -2.40 6.74 5.47
CA CYS A 49 -1.94 6.94 6.84
C CYS A 49 -2.54 8.21 7.46
N LEU A 50 -2.52 9.32 6.72
CA LEU A 50 -3.12 10.58 7.15
C LEU A 50 -4.62 10.42 7.38
N TYR A 51 -5.34 9.77 6.45
CA TYR A 51 -6.75 9.45 6.64
C TYR A 51 -6.98 8.68 7.94
N GLY A 52 -6.27 7.56 8.15
CA GLY A 52 -6.44 6.73 9.33
C GLY A 52 -6.21 7.49 10.64
N LEU A 53 -5.12 8.26 10.71
CA LEU A 53 -4.82 9.11 11.87
C LEU A 53 -5.90 10.18 12.10
N CYS A 54 -6.35 10.87 11.05
CA CYS A 54 -7.39 11.90 11.14
C CYS A 54 -8.77 11.32 11.52
N THR A 55 -9.03 10.06 11.22
CA THR A 55 -10.25 9.34 11.59
C THR A 55 -10.17 8.61 12.94
N GLY A 56 -9.05 8.73 13.65
CA GLY A 56 -8.88 8.13 14.98
C GLY A 56 -8.61 6.62 14.96
N LEU A 57 -8.18 6.06 13.82
CA LEU A 57 -7.79 4.66 13.76
C LEU A 57 -6.51 4.42 14.58
N PRO A 58 -6.42 3.30 15.33
CA PRO A 58 -5.17 2.94 15.99
C PRO A 58 -4.07 2.71 14.94
N LEU A 59 -2.82 3.01 15.30
CA LEU A 59 -1.68 3.00 14.37
C LEU A 59 -1.58 1.70 13.55
N HIS A 60 -1.81 0.54 14.17
CA HIS A 60 -1.76 -0.73 13.47
C HIS A 60 -2.84 -0.86 12.38
N ALA A 61 -4.06 -0.37 12.63
CA ALA A 61 -5.15 -0.37 11.65
C ALA A 61 -4.89 0.65 10.53
N THR A 62 -4.37 1.84 10.88
CA THR A 62 -3.91 2.85 9.93
C THR A 62 -2.88 2.27 8.95
N LEU A 63 -1.85 1.60 9.46
CA LEU A 63 -0.80 0.99 8.63
C LEU A 63 -1.35 -0.15 7.75
N ARG A 64 -2.31 -0.92 8.27
CA ARG A 64 -2.98 -1.99 7.52
C ARG A 64 -3.81 -1.43 6.37
N LEU A 65 -4.61 -0.39 6.61
CA LEU A 65 -5.36 0.33 5.58
C LEU A 65 -4.41 0.89 4.50
N ALA A 66 -3.35 1.58 4.92
CA ALA A 66 -2.39 2.17 4.01
C ALA A 66 -1.68 1.14 3.11
N ALA A 67 -1.33 -0.02 3.67
CA ALA A 67 -0.75 -1.12 2.90
C ALA A 67 -1.73 -1.67 1.85
N VAL A 68 -3.01 -1.83 2.21
CA VAL A 68 -4.05 -2.30 1.28
C VAL A 68 -4.27 -1.29 0.15
N VAL A 69 -4.44 -0.01 0.46
CA VAL A 69 -4.64 1.04 -0.55
C VAL A 69 -3.45 1.16 -1.50
N ALA A 70 -2.23 1.12 -0.98
CA ALA A 70 -1.01 1.13 -1.80
C ALA A 70 -0.90 -0.14 -2.68
N ALA A 71 -1.32 -1.30 -2.19
CA ALA A 71 -1.33 -2.53 -2.96
C ALA A 71 -2.39 -2.50 -4.08
N CYS A 72 -3.59 -1.98 -3.81
CA CYS A 72 -4.62 -1.73 -4.83
C CYS A 72 -4.09 -0.79 -5.90
N LYS A 73 -3.44 0.32 -5.53
CA LYS A 73 -2.82 1.25 -6.48
C LYS A 73 -1.95 0.51 -7.49
N CYS A 74 -1.19 -0.47 -7.02
CA CYS A 74 -0.23 -1.18 -7.85
C CYS A 74 -0.85 -2.01 -8.99
N THR A 75 -2.16 -2.20 -9.04
CA THR A 75 -2.83 -3.05 -10.04
C THR A 75 -3.16 -2.35 -11.36
N GLU A 76 -2.96 -1.02 -11.45
CA GLU A 76 -3.24 -0.25 -12.67
C GLU A 76 -2.12 0.74 -13.01
N LEU A 77 -2.03 1.10 -14.30
CA LEU A 77 -1.05 2.02 -14.83
C LEU A 77 -1.35 3.47 -14.45
N GLY A 78 -0.32 4.20 -14.01
CA GLY A 78 -0.41 5.60 -13.62
C GLY A 78 -0.57 5.79 -12.11
N ALA A 79 -0.47 7.03 -11.64
CA ALA A 79 -0.35 7.32 -10.21
C ALA A 79 -1.64 7.12 -9.38
N ARG A 80 -2.82 7.16 -10.01
CA ARG A 80 -4.12 7.26 -9.30
C ARG A 80 -5.15 6.21 -9.69
N GLN A 81 -5.03 5.63 -10.88
CA GLN A 81 -6.06 4.80 -11.50
C GLN A 81 -6.43 3.59 -10.64
N GLY A 82 -5.43 2.91 -10.06
CA GLY A 82 -5.66 1.75 -9.19
C GLY A 82 -6.08 2.09 -7.75
N LEU A 83 -6.34 3.36 -7.42
CA LEU A 83 -6.80 3.71 -6.07
C LEU A 83 -8.19 3.12 -5.84
N PRO A 84 -8.40 2.42 -4.71
CA PRO A 84 -9.72 1.93 -4.35
C PRO A 84 -10.60 3.09 -3.88
N GLU A 85 -11.87 3.03 -4.24
CA GLU A 85 -12.92 3.78 -3.57
C GLU A 85 -13.20 3.17 -2.20
N ARG A 86 -13.76 3.98 -1.29
CA ARG A 86 -14.09 3.54 0.07
C ARG A 86 -14.99 2.30 0.09
N ALA A 87 -15.91 2.17 -0.86
CA ALA A 87 -16.82 1.04 -0.97
C ALA A 87 -16.13 -0.28 -1.36
N GLN A 88 -14.94 -0.22 -1.96
CA GLN A 88 -14.15 -1.38 -2.35
C GLN A 88 -13.25 -1.89 -1.21
N LEU A 89 -13.13 -1.13 -0.11
CA LEU A 89 -12.36 -1.51 1.06
C LEU A 89 -13.20 -2.35 2.01
N ALA A 90 -12.59 -3.37 2.61
CA ALA A 90 -13.22 -4.15 3.65
C ALA A 90 -13.55 -3.26 4.86
N ALA A 91 -14.74 -3.42 5.43
CA ALA A 91 -15.22 -2.59 6.54
C ALA A 91 -14.26 -2.58 7.74
N GLU A 92 -13.61 -3.71 8.02
CA GLU A 92 -12.60 -3.86 9.08
C GLU A 92 -11.37 -2.95 8.94
N LEU A 93 -11.12 -2.38 7.76
CA LEU A 93 -10.02 -1.45 7.53
C LEU A 93 -10.38 0.00 7.86
N LEU A 94 -11.66 0.30 8.11
CA LEU A 94 -12.19 1.66 8.21
C LEU A 94 -12.64 2.06 9.63
N GLY A 95 -12.47 1.17 10.61
CA GLY A 95 -12.91 1.39 12.00
C GLY A 95 -14.22 0.69 12.31
#